data_AF-A0A535XUG2-F1
#
_entry.id   AF-A0A535XUG2-F1
#
_cell.length_a   1.000
_cell.length_b   1.000
_cell.length_c   1.000
_cell.angle_alpha   90.00
_cell.angle_beta   90.00
_cell.angle_gamma   90.00
#
_symmetry.space_group_name_H-M   'P 1'
#
loop_
_entity.id
_entity.type
_entity.pdbx_description
1 polymer ?
#
loop_
_entity_poly.entity_id
_entity_poly.type
_entity_poly.pdbx_seq_one_letter_code
_entity_poly.pdbx_strand_id
1 'polypeptide(L)'
;MYAVGGGALQLLGLITRPTRDIDIAGRVEGDRILPMATLPPPLAQAIEDTARVFRISPQWVNTGPRSLLDLGLPNGAIDRAHRRQWGGLVLKIADRRDQIFFKLYAATDQGPRSKHFEDLRRLQPTTAELRDAAAWAQTHDPSEGFGAELRAALHDLGVADGKR
;
A
#
# COMPACT_ATOMS: atom_id res chain seq x y z
N MET A 1 -7.51 -11.22 -5.36
CA MET A 1 -6.98 -10.60 -4.12
C MET A 1 -6.55 -9.17 -4.39
N TYR A 2 -6.49 -8.32 -3.37
CA TYR A 2 -6.06 -6.92 -3.49
C TYR A 2 -4.64 -6.74 -2.95
N ALA A 3 -3.71 -6.34 -3.82
CA ALA A 3 -2.29 -6.20 -3.50
C ALA A 3 -1.88 -4.73 -3.35
N VAL A 4 -1.12 -4.42 -2.30
CA VAL A 4 -0.66 -3.07 -1.93
C VAL A 4 0.83 -3.07 -1.59
N GLY A 5 1.40 -1.90 -1.29
CA GLY A 5 2.74 -1.82 -0.73
C GLY A 5 3.87 -1.99 -1.74
N GLY A 6 5.06 -2.32 -1.24
CA GLY A 6 6.29 -2.34 -2.06
C GLY A 6 6.26 -3.41 -3.16
N GLY A 7 5.74 -4.60 -2.87
CA GLY A 7 5.58 -5.67 -3.85
C GLY A 7 4.62 -5.27 -4.98
N ALA A 8 3.49 -4.65 -4.65
CA ALA A 8 2.54 -4.14 -5.64
C ALA A 8 3.16 -3.05 -6.54
N LEU A 9 3.95 -2.13 -5.97
CA LEU A 9 4.67 -1.12 -6.74
C LEU A 9 5.66 -1.75 -7.74
N GLN A 10 6.35 -2.82 -7.35
CA GLN A 10 7.23 -3.55 -8.27
C GLN A 10 6.46 -4.27 -9.38
N LEU A 11 5.32 -4.91 -9.05
CA LEU A 11 4.48 -5.57 -10.06
C LEU A 11 3.91 -4.58 -11.10
N LEU A 12 3.79 -3.29 -10.74
CA LEU A 12 3.39 -2.22 -11.65
C LEU A 12 4.56 -1.54 -12.36
N GLY A 13 5.82 -1.90 -12.03
CA GLY A 13 7.01 -1.25 -12.59
C GLY A 13 7.21 0.19 -12.11
N LEU A 14 6.58 0.59 -11.01
CA LEU A 14 6.64 1.96 -10.48
C LEU A 14 7.88 2.23 -9.64
N ILE A 15 8.48 1.19 -9.07
CA ILE A 15 9.76 1.26 -8.35
C ILE A 15 10.63 0.07 -8.71
N THR A 16 11.95 0.22 -8.54
CA THR A 16 12.92 -0.87 -8.67
C THR A 16 13.83 -0.86 -7.45
N ARG A 17 13.59 -1.79 -6.53
CA ARG A 17 14.44 -2.07 -5.36
C ARG A 17 14.11 -3.46 -4.82
N PRO A 18 14.97 -4.09 -4.01
CA PRO A 18 14.59 -5.32 -3.32
C PRO A 18 13.32 -5.13 -2.47
N THR A 19 12.36 -6.05 -2.58
CA THR A 19 11.21 -6.19 -1.67
C THR A 19 11.26 -7.58 -1.04
N ARG A 20 10.85 -7.69 0.22
CA ARG A 20 10.84 -8.97 0.93
C ARG A 20 9.55 -9.75 0.69
N ASP A 21 8.49 -9.02 0.36
CA ASP A 21 7.13 -9.50 0.40
C ASP A 21 6.21 -8.82 -0.62
N ILE A 22 5.08 -9.49 -0.85
CA ILE A 22 3.87 -9.00 -1.48
C ILE A 22 2.78 -8.93 -0.40
N ASP A 23 2.27 -7.73 -0.17
CA ASP A 23 1.26 -7.49 0.84
C ASP A 23 -0.16 -7.57 0.23
N ILE A 24 -1.00 -8.42 0.79
CA ILE A 24 -2.40 -8.62 0.39
C ILE A 24 -3.31 -8.00 1.46
N ALA A 25 -4.01 -6.92 1.13
CA ALA A 25 -4.93 -6.28 2.07
C ALA A 25 -6.21 -7.09 2.27
N GLY A 26 -6.68 -7.80 1.24
CA GLY A 26 -7.89 -8.60 1.33
C GLY A 26 -8.28 -9.34 0.06
N ARG A 27 -9.43 -10.01 0.13
CA ARG A 27 -10.07 -10.70 -0.99
C ARG A 27 -11.00 -9.74 -1.71
N VAL A 28 -10.94 -9.73 -3.04
CA VAL A 28 -11.84 -8.91 -3.87
C VAL A 28 -13.08 -9.73 -4.18
N GLU A 29 -14.25 -9.19 -3.87
CA GLU A 29 -15.57 -9.75 -4.25
C GLU A 29 -16.40 -8.63 -4.87
N GLY A 30 -16.60 -8.70 -6.20
CA GLY A 30 -17.24 -7.62 -6.94
C GLY A 30 -16.50 -6.29 -6.79
N ASP A 31 -17.19 -5.30 -6.25
CA ASP A 31 -16.73 -3.94 -5.96
C ASP A 31 -16.24 -3.76 -4.51
N ARG A 32 -16.04 -4.86 -3.75
CA ARG A 32 -15.62 -4.83 -2.35
C ARG A 32 -14.31 -5.54 -2.12
N ILE A 33 -13.57 -5.09 -1.10
CA ILE A 33 -12.44 -5.82 -0.55
C ILE A 33 -12.83 -6.28 0.86
N LEU A 34 -12.89 -7.60 1.04
CA LEU A 34 -13.21 -8.22 2.29
C LEU A 34 -11.92 -8.62 3.03
N PRO A 35 -11.87 -8.46 4.36
CA PRO A 35 -10.79 -9.00 5.17
C PRO A 35 -10.61 -10.50 4.92
N MET A 36 -9.35 -10.93 4.89
CA MET A 36 -8.99 -12.31 4.66
C MET A 36 -8.03 -12.76 5.76
N ALA A 37 -8.52 -13.64 6.65
CA ALA A 37 -7.72 -14.16 7.76
C ALA A 37 -6.66 -15.16 7.27
N THR A 38 -7.00 -15.97 6.28
CA THR A 38 -6.14 -17.02 5.72
C THR A 38 -6.20 -17.01 4.20
N LEU A 39 -5.07 -17.35 3.57
CA LEU A 39 -5.01 -17.52 2.12
C LEU A 39 -5.73 -18.82 1.71
N PRO A 40 -6.32 -18.88 0.50
CA PRO A 40 -6.89 -20.12 -0.01
C PRO A 40 -5.86 -21.26 0.02
N PRO A 41 -6.23 -22.49 0.44
CA PRO A 41 -5.26 -23.57 0.62
C PRO A 41 -4.35 -23.85 -0.60
N PRO A 42 -4.86 -23.87 -1.85
CA PRO A 42 -4.00 -24.08 -3.02
C PRO A 42 -2.93 -22.97 -3.19
N LEU A 43 -3.26 -21.73 -2.82
CA LEU A 43 -2.33 -20.62 -2.88
C LEU A 43 -1.31 -20.69 -1.73
N ALA A 44 -1.75 -21.03 -0.53
CA ALA A 44 -0.86 -21.20 0.62
C ALA A 44 0.20 -22.28 0.32
N GLN A 45 -0.20 -23.42 -0.24
CA GLN A 45 0.72 -24.48 -0.65
C GLN A 45 1.71 -23.99 -1.71
N ALA A 46 1.24 -23.28 -2.74
CA ALA A 46 2.11 -22.74 -3.78
C ALA A 46 3.13 -21.72 -3.23
N ILE A 47 2.74 -20.90 -2.26
CA ILE A 47 3.62 -19.95 -1.56
C ILE A 47 4.72 -20.69 -0.81
N GLU A 48 4.37 -21.74 -0.06
CA GLU A 48 5.32 -22.58 0.68
C GLU A 48 6.29 -23.33 -0.23
N ASP A 49 5.77 -23.94 -1.31
CA ASP A 49 6.59 -24.64 -2.30
C ASP A 49 7.59 -23.68 -2.97
N THR A 50 7.11 -22.49 -3.36
CA THR A 50 7.96 -21.43 -3.93
C THR A 50 9.02 -20.98 -2.92
N ALA A 51 8.63 -20.75 -1.66
CA ALA A 51 9.55 -20.34 -0.61
C ALA A 51 10.68 -21.35 -0.40
N ARG A 52 10.35 -22.66 -0.43
CA ARG A 52 11.32 -23.75 -0.32
C ARG A 52 12.30 -23.77 -1.49
N VAL A 53 11.79 -23.66 -2.72
CA VAL A 53 12.60 -23.69 -3.95
C VAL A 53 13.56 -22.51 -4.01
N PHE A 54 13.07 -21.30 -3.74
CA PHE A 54 13.86 -20.07 -3.83
C PHE A 54 14.61 -19.74 -2.53
N ARG A 55 14.43 -20.54 -1.46
CA ARG A 55 15.02 -20.34 -0.13
C ARG A 55 14.73 -18.94 0.45
N ILE A 56 13.49 -18.49 0.27
CA ILE A 56 12.99 -17.23 0.84
C ILE A 56 12.03 -17.51 2.00
N SER A 57 11.70 -16.48 2.78
CA SER A 57 10.73 -16.60 3.86
C SER A 57 9.37 -17.07 3.30
N PRO A 58 8.68 -18.04 3.94
CA PRO A 58 7.33 -18.44 3.53
C PRO A 58 6.26 -17.35 3.74
N GLN A 59 6.62 -16.23 4.38
CA GLN A 59 5.78 -15.04 4.54
C GLN A 59 5.98 -14.01 3.40
N TRP A 60 6.65 -14.39 2.31
CA TRP A 60 6.85 -13.52 1.14
C TRP A 60 5.55 -13.12 0.44
N VAL A 61 4.43 -13.77 0.75
CA VAL A 61 3.08 -13.24 0.56
C VAL A 61 2.40 -13.21 1.90
N ASN A 62 1.95 -12.04 2.35
CA ASN A 62 1.33 -11.90 3.68
C ASN A 62 0.02 -11.11 3.61
N THR A 63 -0.85 -11.32 4.61
CA THR A 63 -2.10 -10.58 4.81
C THR A 63 -1.98 -9.49 5.87
N GLY A 64 -0.75 -9.02 6.11
CA GLY A 64 -0.37 -8.08 7.16
C GLY A 64 -1.10 -6.74 7.14
N PRO A 65 -1.35 -6.08 5.99
CA PRO A 65 -2.04 -4.80 5.98
C PRO A 65 -3.57 -4.96 6.08
N ARG A 66 -4.07 -5.98 6.79
CA ARG A 66 -5.50 -6.16 7.03
C ARG A 66 -6.11 -4.93 7.72
N SER A 67 -5.37 -4.31 8.63
CA SER A 67 -5.79 -3.09 9.32
C SER A 67 -6.06 -1.92 8.35
N LEU A 68 -5.48 -1.94 7.15
CA LEU A 68 -5.79 -0.94 6.11
C LEU A 68 -7.27 -0.97 5.69
N LEU A 69 -7.95 -2.11 5.82
CA LEU A 69 -9.37 -2.21 5.54
C LEU A 69 -10.24 -1.65 6.67
N ASP A 70 -9.78 -1.75 7.92
CA ASP A 70 -10.46 -1.16 9.07
C ASP A 70 -10.40 0.38 9.02
N LEU A 71 -9.29 0.88 8.47
CA LEU A 71 -9.06 2.27 8.18
C LEU A 71 -10.00 2.80 7.09
N GLY A 72 -10.20 2.02 6.02
CA GLY A 72 -11.02 2.40 4.88
C GLY A 72 -10.15 2.86 3.70
N LEU A 73 -10.61 2.57 2.49
CA LEU A 73 -9.80 2.81 1.29
C LEU A 73 -10.07 4.18 0.66
N PRO A 74 -9.11 4.75 -0.08
CA PRO A 74 -9.36 5.95 -0.86
C PRO A 74 -10.55 5.74 -1.81
N ASN A 75 -11.40 6.76 -1.97
CA ASN A 75 -12.57 6.69 -2.83
C ASN A 75 -12.21 6.23 -4.24
N GLY A 76 -12.86 5.17 -4.75
CA GLY A 76 -12.61 4.59 -6.06
C GLY A 76 -11.34 3.72 -6.19
N ALA A 77 -10.70 3.34 -5.08
CA ALA A 77 -9.47 2.53 -5.11
C ALA A 77 -9.65 1.19 -5.86
N ILE A 78 -10.82 0.55 -5.71
CA ILE A 78 -11.11 -0.76 -6.34
C ILE A 78 -11.27 -0.62 -7.85
N ASP A 79 -11.93 0.44 -8.30
CA ASP A 79 -12.17 0.70 -9.72
C ASP A 79 -10.89 1.05 -10.46
N ARG A 80 -10.00 1.81 -9.81
CA ARG A 80 -8.67 2.15 -10.34
C ARG A 80 -7.71 0.96 -10.36
N ALA A 81 -7.98 -0.10 -9.60
CA ALA A 81 -7.03 -1.18 -9.40
C ALA A 81 -6.72 -1.96 -10.68
N HIS A 82 -5.43 -2.19 -10.91
CA HIS A 82 -4.91 -2.89 -12.07
C HIS A 82 -5.15 -4.40 -11.93
N ARG A 83 -5.90 -4.99 -12.88
CA ARG A 83 -6.05 -6.46 -12.91
C ARG A 83 -4.81 -7.09 -13.54
N ARG A 84 -4.25 -8.10 -12.86
CA ARG A 84 -3.23 -9.01 -13.40
C ARG A 84 -3.64 -10.45 -13.12
N GLN A 85 -3.33 -11.34 -14.05
CA GLN A 85 -3.70 -12.75 -13.97
C GLN A 85 -2.56 -13.64 -14.42
N TRP A 86 -2.26 -14.67 -13.63
CA TRP A 86 -1.32 -15.74 -13.93
C TRP A 86 -1.99 -17.08 -13.68
N GLY A 87 -2.47 -17.73 -14.75
CA GLY A 87 -3.30 -18.92 -14.63
C GLY A 87 -4.53 -18.66 -13.74
N GLY A 88 -4.66 -19.42 -12.65
CA GLY A 88 -5.73 -19.27 -11.65
C GLY A 88 -5.53 -18.13 -10.64
N LEU A 89 -4.34 -17.51 -10.59
CA LEU A 89 -4.05 -16.41 -9.67
C LEU A 89 -4.50 -15.08 -10.27
N VAL A 90 -5.42 -14.39 -9.59
CA VAL A 90 -5.89 -13.05 -9.98
C VAL A 90 -5.58 -12.02 -8.88
N LEU A 91 -4.82 -10.99 -9.24
CA LEU A 91 -4.54 -9.82 -8.40
C LEU A 91 -5.23 -8.58 -8.98
N LYS A 92 -5.86 -7.82 -8.10
CA LYS A 92 -6.16 -6.41 -8.28
C LYS A 92 -5.08 -5.64 -7.54
N ILE A 93 -4.25 -4.91 -8.26
CA ILE A 93 -3.10 -4.21 -7.71
C ILE A 93 -3.48 -2.75 -7.55
N ALA A 94 -3.33 -2.21 -6.34
CA ALA A 94 -3.68 -0.82 -6.04
C ALA A 94 -2.94 0.14 -6.98
N ASP A 95 -3.67 1.11 -7.52
CA ASP A 95 -3.13 2.10 -8.46
C ASP A 95 -2.03 2.95 -7.82
N ARG A 96 -1.19 3.57 -8.66
CA ARG A 96 -0.17 4.52 -8.24
C ARG A 96 -0.72 5.57 -7.28
N ARG A 97 -1.92 6.10 -7.56
CA ARG A 97 -2.58 7.09 -6.70
C ARG A 97 -2.90 6.51 -5.32
N ASP A 98 -3.47 5.33 -5.24
CA ASP A 98 -3.81 4.70 -3.95
C ASP A 98 -2.56 4.36 -3.14
N GLN A 99 -1.46 3.98 -3.81
CA GLN A 99 -0.18 3.75 -3.17
C GLN A 99 0.38 5.01 -2.52
N ILE A 100 0.20 6.21 -3.11
CA ILE A 100 0.59 7.47 -2.47
C ILE A 100 -0.10 7.62 -1.10
N PHE A 101 -1.40 7.32 -1.03
CA PHE A 101 -2.19 7.46 0.20
C PHE A 101 -1.64 6.54 1.29
N PHE A 102 -1.45 5.27 0.96
CA PHE A 102 -0.91 4.27 1.88
C PHE A 102 0.53 4.58 2.31
N LYS A 103 1.35 5.07 1.38
CA LYS A 103 2.75 5.40 1.67
C LYS A 103 2.87 6.66 2.50
N LEU A 104 2.05 7.68 2.28
CA LEU A 104 2.06 8.89 3.11
C LEU A 104 1.66 8.58 4.56
N TYR A 105 0.60 7.80 4.76
CA TYR A 105 0.19 7.37 6.11
C TYR A 105 1.31 6.59 6.81
N ALA A 106 1.85 5.55 6.16
CA ALA A 106 2.94 4.76 6.75
C ALA A 106 4.25 5.54 6.93
N ALA A 107 4.55 6.50 6.04
CA ALA A 107 5.73 7.35 6.16
C ALA A 107 5.59 8.41 7.26
N THR A 108 4.37 8.84 7.56
CA THR A 108 4.08 9.73 8.69
C THR A 108 4.34 9.01 10.01
N ASP A 109 3.87 7.77 10.13
CA ASP A 109 4.09 6.94 11.32
C ASP A 109 5.56 6.53 11.53
N GLN A 110 6.28 6.18 10.46
CA GLN A 110 7.66 5.68 10.55
C GLN A 110 8.75 6.74 10.30
N GLY A 111 8.36 7.94 9.90
CA GLY A 111 9.25 9.06 9.63
C GLY A 111 10.02 9.02 8.29
N PRO A 112 10.82 10.06 8.02
CA PRO A 112 11.41 10.36 6.70
C PRO A 112 12.53 9.40 6.26
N ARG A 113 13.09 8.62 7.19
CA ARG A 113 14.10 7.59 6.89
C ARG A 113 13.48 6.23 6.53
N SER A 114 12.16 6.11 6.54
CA SER A 114 11.47 4.86 6.24
C SER A 114 11.50 4.52 4.75
N LYS A 115 11.42 3.22 4.44
CA LYS A 115 11.21 2.73 3.06
C LYS A 115 9.92 3.28 2.45
N HIS A 116 8.92 3.62 3.28
CA HIS A 116 7.64 4.16 2.83
C HIS A 116 7.81 5.58 2.30
N PHE A 117 8.59 6.41 3.00
CA PHE A 117 8.94 7.76 2.54
C PHE A 117 9.77 7.72 1.25
N GLU A 118 10.73 6.79 1.15
CA GLU A 118 11.54 6.63 -0.05
C GLU A 118 10.70 6.16 -1.26
N ASP A 119 9.81 5.18 -1.08
CA ASP A 119 8.86 4.76 -2.11
C ASP A 119 7.95 5.93 -2.53
N LEU A 120 7.47 6.74 -1.57
CA LEU A 120 6.66 7.92 -1.84
C LEU A 120 7.41 8.94 -2.71
N ARG A 121 8.69 9.22 -2.43
CA ARG A 121 9.52 10.09 -3.27
C ARG A 121 9.69 9.54 -4.69
N ARG A 122 9.90 8.23 -4.84
CA ARG A 122 10.03 7.57 -6.15
C ARG A 122 8.75 7.66 -6.96
N LEU A 123 7.59 7.68 -6.30
CA LEU A 123 6.31 7.88 -6.96
C LEU A 123 6.16 9.30 -7.52
N GLN A 124 6.99 10.27 -7.14
CA GLN A 124 6.90 11.67 -7.60
C GLN A 124 5.45 12.21 -7.51
N PRO A 125 4.81 12.16 -6.33
CA PRO A 125 3.45 12.62 -6.18
C PRO A 125 3.37 14.13 -6.41
N THR A 126 2.27 14.56 -7.01
CA THR A 126 1.95 15.99 -7.13
C THR A 126 1.54 16.55 -5.76
N THR A 127 1.65 17.87 -5.60
CA THR A 127 1.14 18.56 -4.40
C THR A 127 -0.35 18.29 -4.16
N ALA A 128 -1.15 18.20 -5.22
CA ALA A 128 -2.57 17.89 -5.11
C ALA A 128 -2.80 16.46 -4.56
N GLU A 129 -2.08 15.48 -5.09
CA GLU A 129 -2.15 14.10 -4.60
C GLU A 129 -1.70 13.97 -3.13
N LEU A 130 -0.65 14.70 -2.73
CA LEU A 130 -0.20 14.73 -1.34
C LEU A 130 -1.24 15.34 -0.40
N ARG A 131 -1.94 16.41 -0.83
CA ARG A 131 -3.03 17.02 -0.06
C ARG A 131 -4.22 16.09 0.07
N ASP A 132 -4.62 15.41 -1.01
CA ASP A 132 -5.70 14.42 -0.96
C ASP A 132 -5.35 13.24 -0.05
N ALA A 133 -4.11 12.75 -0.16
CA ALA A 133 -3.58 11.68 0.69
C ALA A 133 -3.52 12.10 2.16
N ALA A 134 -3.15 13.34 2.45
CA ALA A 134 -3.11 13.87 3.82
C ALA A 134 -4.51 14.00 4.42
N ALA A 135 -5.47 14.51 3.63
CA ALA A 135 -6.87 14.59 4.04
C ALA A 135 -7.43 13.19 4.35
N TRP A 136 -7.10 12.19 3.52
CA TRP A 136 -7.42 10.80 3.81
C TRP A 136 -6.71 10.32 5.08
N ALA A 137 -5.40 10.51 5.23
CA ALA A 137 -4.66 10.05 6.42
C ALA A 137 -5.23 10.60 7.74
N GLN A 138 -5.68 11.86 7.75
CA GLN A 138 -6.30 12.49 8.93
C GLN A 138 -7.64 11.87 9.35
N THR A 139 -8.38 11.22 8.44
CA THR A 139 -9.60 10.49 8.83
C THR A 139 -9.30 9.22 9.62
N HIS A 140 -8.05 8.74 9.57
CA HIS A 140 -7.60 7.50 10.20
C HIS A 140 -6.95 7.74 11.55
N ASP A 141 -6.17 8.82 11.64
CA ASP A 141 -5.60 9.29 12.90
C ASP A 141 -5.85 10.81 13.02
N PRO A 142 -6.90 11.22 13.75
CA PRO A 142 -7.24 12.62 13.94
C PRO A 142 -6.42 13.26 15.08
N SER A 143 -5.43 12.57 15.66
CA SER A 143 -4.67 13.09 16.79
C SER A 143 -3.79 14.27 16.40
N GLU A 144 -3.58 15.20 17.34
CA GLU A 144 -2.70 16.35 17.12
C GLU A 144 -1.25 15.92 16.85
N GLY A 145 -0.80 14.84 17.50
CA GLY A 145 0.53 14.26 17.32
C GLY A 145 0.74 13.78 15.89
N PHE A 146 -0.16 12.94 15.38
CA PHE A 146 -0.11 12.51 13.98
C PHE A 146 -0.21 13.69 13.02
N GLY A 147 -1.07 14.67 13.31
CA GLY A 147 -1.20 15.88 12.51
C GLY A 147 0.10 16.70 12.41
N ALA A 148 0.90 16.76 13.49
CA ALA A 148 2.20 17.43 13.48
C ALA A 148 3.22 16.68 12.61
N GLU A 149 3.32 15.36 12.76
CA GLU A 149 4.20 14.52 11.93
C GLU A 149 3.79 14.55 10.45
N LEU A 150 2.49 14.58 10.15
CA LEU A 150 1.99 14.66 8.78
C LEU A 150 2.40 15.98 8.12
N ARG A 151 2.30 17.11 8.85
CA ARG A 151 2.77 18.41 8.34
C ARG A 151 4.27 18.41 8.09
N ALA A 152 5.06 17.82 8.99
CA ALA A 152 6.51 17.68 8.79
C ALA A 152 6.83 16.83 7.56
N ALA A 153 6.16 15.69 7.38
CA ALA A 153 6.33 14.83 6.22
C ALA A 153 5.95 15.55 4.91
N LEU A 154 4.86 16.32 4.90
CA LEU A 154 4.44 17.12 3.74
C LEU A 154 5.46 18.22 3.40
N HIS A 155 6.00 18.91 4.41
CA HIS A 155 7.05 19.90 4.23
C HIS A 155 8.32 19.27 3.61
N ASP A 156 8.75 18.11 4.12
CA ASP A 156 9.91 17.38 3.59
C ASP A 156 9.70 16.85 2.15
N LEU A 157 8.44 16.68 1.74
CA LEU A 157 8.03 16.35 0.38
C LEU A 157 7.84 17.58 -0.52
N GLY A 158 8.10 18.78 -0.01
CA GLY A 158 8.02 20.04 -0.77
C GLY A 158 6.62 20.61 -0.90
N VAL A 159 5.65 20.17 -0.08
CA VAL A 159 4.33 20.80 0.00
C VAL A 159 4.45 22.01 0.91
N ALA A 160 4.54 23.20 0.30
CA ALA A 160 4.48 24.44 1.06
C ALA A 160 3.11 24.59 1.72
N ASP A 161 3.11 25.11 2.95
CA ASP A 161 1.93 25.63 3.63
C ASP A 161 1.40 26.81 2.81
N GLY A 162 0.54 26.50 1.83
CA GLY A 162 -0.25 27.51 1.17
C GLY A 162 -1.14 28.12 2.23
N LYS A 163 -0.78 29.33 2.70
CA LYS A 163 -1.68 30.20 3.46
C LYS A 163 -3.03 30.18 2.75
N ARG A 164 -4.04 29.61 3.41
CA ARG A 164 -5.44 29.94 3.11
C ARG A 164 -5.67 31.40 3.49
#